data_AF-A0A0F3GQS3-F1
#
_entry.id   AF-A0A0F3GQS3-F1
#
_cell.length_a   1.000
_cell.length_b   1.000
_cell.length_c   1.000
_cell.angle_alpha   90.00
_cell.angle_beta   90.00
_cell.angle_gamma   90.00
#
_symmetry.space_group_name_H-M   'P 1'
#
loop_
_entity.id
_entity.type
_entity.pdbx_description
1 polymer ?
#
loop_
_entity_poly.entity_id
_entity_poly.type
_entity_poly.pdbx_seq_one_letter_code
_entity_poly.pdbx_strand_id
1 'polypeptide(L)' 'MIEIEHEGIRYILRKNPQRVEELKNTRMEKYEKLKKKSEELSERLKGHPRVKVETILKELNELA' A
#
# COMPACT_ATOMS: atom_id res chain seq x y z
N MET A 1 18.47 -9.11 13.65
CA MET A 1 19.44 -10.14 13.23
C MET A 1 18.86 -11.44 13.74
N ILE A 2 18.65 -12.43 12.87
CA ILE A 2 18.16 -13.74 13.30
C ILE A 2 19.31 -14.71 13.12
N GLU A 3 19.52 -15.53 14.12
CA GLU A 3 20.53 -16.55 14.16
C GLU A 3 19.87 -17.91 14.28
N ILE A 4 20.33 -18.87 13.48
CA ILE A 4 19.86 -20.24 13.51
C ILE A 4 21.10 -21.14 13.48
N GLU A 5 21.18 -22.09 14.41
CA GLU A 5 22.17 -23.16 14.36
C GLU A 5 21.53 -24.42 13.77
N HIS A 6 22.17 -25.01 12.76
CA HIS A 6 21.72 -26.26 12.15
C HIS A 6 22.93 -27.14 11.82
N GLU A 7 22.94 -28.37 12.32
CA GLU A 7 24.02 -29.36 12.10
C GLU A 7 25.43 -28.81 12.42
N GLY A 8 25.55 -27.98 13.46
CA GLY A 8 26.81 -27.35 13.85
C GLY A 8 27.24 -26.15 12.98
N ILE A 9 26.42 -25.74 12.01
CA ILE A 9 26.63 -24.55 11.20
C ILE A 9 25.75 -23.41 11.72
N ARG A 10 26.38 -22.29 12.03
CA ARG A 10 25.71 -21.06 12.49
C ARG A 10 25.34 -20.18 11.30
N TYR A 11 24.05 -20.10 11.00
CA TYR A 11 23.50 -19.22 9.97
C TYR A 11 23.16 -17.85 10.56
N ILE A 12 23.74 -16.81 9.97
CA ILE A 12 23.44 -15.41 10.31
C ILE A 12 22.56 -14.83 9.21
N LEU A 13 21.26 -14.73 9.49
CA LEU A 13 20.31 -14.15 8.55
C LEU A 13 20.33 -12.62 8.66
N ARG A 14 20.79 -11.98 7.59
CA ARG A 14 20.70 -10.53 7.39
C ARG A 14 19.48 -10.20 6.55
N LYS A 15 18.83 -9.07 6.84
CA LYS A 15 17.79 -8.54 5.94
C LYS A 15 18.43 -8.23 4.60
N ASN A 16 17.82 -8.69 3.52
CA ASN A 16 18.22 -8.30 2.17
C ASN A 16 17.84 -6.81 1.98
N PRO A 17 18.81 -5.88 1.85
CA PRO A 17 18.52 -4.45 1.75
C PRO A 17 17.73 -4.11 0.47
N GLN A 18 18.02 -4.79 -0.64
CA GLN A 18 17.29 -4.62 -1.90
C GLN A 18 15.82 -5.01 -1.71
N ARG A 19 15.56 -6.14 -1.05
CA ARG A 19 14.17 -6.57 -0.76
C ARG A 19 13.42 -5.61 0.16
N VAL A 20 14.11 -4.96 1.08
CA VAL A 20 13.50 -3.92 1.93
C VAL A 20 13.10 -2.70 1.10
N GLU A 21 13.94 -2.30 0.15
CA GLU A 21 13.67 -1.18 -0.75
C GLU A 21 12.53 -1.49 -1.72
N GLU A 22 12.52 -2.68 -2.34
CA GLU A 22 11.44 -3.15 -3.19
C GLU A 22 10.09 -3.12 -2.46
N LEU A 23 10.04 -3.67 -1.24
CA LEU A 23 8.82 -3.66 -0.42
C LEU A 23 8.37 -2.25 -0.05
N LYS A 24 9.33 -1.33 0.19
CA LYS A 24 9.02 0.08 0.46
C LYS A 24 8.41 0.74 -0.78
N ASN A 25 8.99 0.52 -1.95
CA ASN A 25 8.51 1.06 -3.21
C ASN A 25 7.10 0.53 -3.53
N THR A 26 6.88 -0.78 -3.45
CA THR A 26 5.55 -1.37 -3.68
C THR A 26 4.49 -0.83 -2.73
N ARG A 27 4.85 -0.58 -1.46
CA ARG A 27 3.92 0.03 -0.49
C ARG A 27 3.61 1.48 -0.86
N MET A 28 4.62 2.25 -1.25
CA MET A 28 4.44 3.63 -1.70
C MET A 28 3.59 3.71 -2.96
N GLU A 29 3.83 2.84 -3.95
CA GLU A 29 3.02 2.78 -5.17
C GLU A 29 1.54 2.48 -4.89
N LYS A 30 1.25 1.55 -3.95
CA LYS A 30 -0.13 1.28 -3.51
C LYS A 30 -0.74 2.50 -2.82
N TYR A 31 0.01 3.14 -1.94
CA TYR A 31 -0.43 4.34 -1.24
C TYR A 31 -0.74 5.49 -2.22
N GLU A 32 0.15 5.75 -3.18
CA GLU A 32 -0.03 6.81 -4.18
C GLU A 32 -1.24 6.56 -5.08
N LYS A 33 -1.49 5.32 -5.49
CA LYS A 33 -2.71 4.96 -6.25
C LYS A 33 -3.98 5.26 -5.45
N LEU A 34 -4.02 4.83 -4.19
CA LEU A 34 -5.16 5.09 -3.31
C LEU A 34 -5.34 6.59 -3.05
N LYS A 35 -4.25 7.30 -2.79
CA LYS A 35 -4.26 8.75 -2.56
C LYS A 35 -4.80 9.50 -3.77
N LYS A 36 -4.26 9.23 -4.97
CA LYS A 36 -4.72 9.87 -6.21
C LYS A 36 -6.20 9.62 -6.44
N LYS A 37 -6.67 8.39 -6.24
CA LYS A 37 -8.09 8.06 -6.42
C LYS A 37 -8.98 8.77 -5.41
N SER A 38 -8.55 8.86 -4.16
CA SER A 38 -9.25 9.61 -3.11
C SER A 38 -9.34 11.10 -3.45
N GLU A 39 -8.29 11.69 -4.02
CA GLU A 39 -8.27 13.08 -4.47
C GLU A 39 -9.24 13.30 -5.63
N GLU A 40 -9.20 12.45 -6.67
CA GLU A 40 -10.13 12.50 -7.80
C GLU A 40 -11.61 12.43 -7.35
N LEU A 41 -11.92 11.52 -6.42
CA LEU A 41 -13.27 11.37 -5.88
C LEU A 41 -13.70 12.57 -5.03
N SER A 42 -12.77 13.14 -4.26
CA SER A 42 -13.01 14.35 -3.47
C SER A 42 -13.30 15.57 -4.36
N GLU A 43 -12.59 15.71 -5.48
CA GLU A 43 -12.86 16.75 -6.47
C GLU A 43 -14.23 16.55 -7.14
N ARG A 44 -14.59 15.31 -7.51
CA ARG A 44 -15.92 14.98 -8.05
C ARG A 44 -17.05 15.37 -7.08
N LEU A 45 -16.88 15.13 -5.78
CA LEU A 45 -17.85 15.54 -4.75
C LEU A 45 -18.00 17.05 -4.64
N LYS A 46 -16.89 17.79 -4.68
CA LYS A 46 -16.91 19.25 -4.62
C LYS A 46 -17.56 19.86 -5.86
N GLY A 47 -17.30 19.29 -7.04
CA GLY A 47 -17.77 19.81 -8.32
C GLY A 47 -19.23 19.49 -8.67
N HIS A 48 -19.81 18.44 -8.07
CA HIS A 48 -21.16 18.01 -8.41
C HIS A 48 -22.08 17.83 -7.18
N PRO A 49 -22.99 18.79 -6.92
CA PRO A 49 -23.90 18.74 -5.76
C PRO A 49 -24.94 17.60 -5.80
N ARG A 50 -25.05 16.86 -6.92
CA ARG A 50 -25.95 15.71 -7.07
C ARG A 50 -25.27 14.36 -6.83
N VAL A 51 -23.95 14.33 -6.68
CA VAL A 51 -23.24 13.07 -6.45
C VAL A 51 -23.37 12.71 -4.98
N LYS A 52 -23.97 11.55 -4.73
CA LYS A 52 -24.13 11.03 -3.37
C LYS A 52 -22.82 10.45 -2.88
N VAL A 53 -22.42 10.82 -1.67
CA VAL A 53 -21.24 10.27 -0.99
C VAL A 53 -21.29 8.75 -0.92
N GLU A 54 -22.49 8.17 -0.76
CA GLU A 54 -22.71 6.72 -0.73
C GLU A 54 -22.29 5.99 -2.01
N THR A 55 -22.51 6.59 -3.18
CA THR A 55 -22.11 6.02 -4.47
C THR A 55 -20.59 5.95 -4.59
N ILE A 56 -19.91 6.99 -4.11
CA ILE A 56 -18.45 7.07 -4.12
C ILE A 56 -17.81 6.13 -3.10
N LEU A 57 -18.43 5.96 -1.93
CA LEU A 57 -17.96 5.00 -0.93
C LEU A 57 -18.05 3.56 -1.44
N LYS A 58 -19.06 3.23 -2.26
CA LYS A 58 -19.12 1.94 -2.96
C LYS A 58 -17.97 1.78 -3.96
N GLU A 59 -17.75 2.76 -4.84
CA GLU A 59 -16.64 2.76 -5.80
C GLU A 59 -15.26 2.60 -5.10
N LEU A 60 -15.09 3.19 -3.91
CA LEU A 60 -13.86 3.09 -3.14
C LEU A 60 -13.66 1.70 -2.50
N ASN A 61 -14.72 1.09 -1.97
CA ASN A 61 -14.66 -0.22 -1.33
C ASN A 61 -14.43 -1.37 -2.32
N GLU A 62 -14.86 -1.24 -3.58
CA GLU A 62 -14.57 -2.24 -4.62
C GLU A 62 -13.10 -2.25 -5.06
N LEU A 63 -12.31 -1.25 -4.66
CA LEU A 63 -10.92 -1.09 -5.06
C LEU A 63 -9.90 -1.65 -4.05
N ALA A 64 -10.34 -1.95 -2.82
CA ALA A 64 -9.52 -2.41 -1.70
C ALA A 64 -9.36 -3.94 -1.68
#